data_AF-A0A016T2X6-F1
#
_entry.id   AF-A0A016T2X6-F1
#
_cell.length_a   1.000
_cell.length_b   1.000
_cell.length_c   1.000
_cell.angle_alpha   90.00
_cell.angle_beta   90.00
_cell.angle_gamma   90.00
#
_symmetry.space_group_name_H-M   'P 1'
#
loop_
_entity.id
_entity.type
_entity.pdbx_description
1 polymer ?
#
loop_
_entity_poly.entity_id
_entity_poly.type
_entity_poly.pdbx_seq_one_letter_code
_entity_poly.pdbx_strand_id
1 'polypeptide(L)'
;MNPQSVPSYSPSCFALSPDVAAREEMCRTVEGAIECRKKDERFRDCKDIVRDLYKKPPNAPNYSTEQLNDLYESMQHLKVYRHNRESTAEIPPPFMTFDEAFHDYPSILSELKNHSFTTPSPVQSQLWPALLKGNDCIGVSQTGSGKTLAFLLPGFLHIEAQHKQYKEEEKKPCPSVLVLTPTRELAQQIQREVKKYSYNGYKSVCLYGGVARRDQMSICRRGVEIVIATPGRLADLADEGVISLATVSYLVLDEADRMLDLGFEPSIRRILYEIRPDRIVALTR
;
A
#
# COMPACT_ATOMS: atom_id res chain seq x y z
N MET A 1 60.15 43.46 -15.66
CA MET A 1 59.42 42.19 -15.83
C MET A 1 59.55 41.41 -14.54
N ASN A 2 58.50 41.39 -13.73
CA ASN A 2 58.48 40.76 -12.40
C ASN A 2 57.36 39.71 -12.45
N PRO A 3 57.62 38.42 -12.19
CA PRO A 3 56.60 37.38 -12.29
C PRO A 3 55.60 37.51 -11.14
N GLN A 4 54.32 37.62 -11.49
CA GLN A 4 53.22 37.71 -10.54
C GLN A 4 53.05 36.38 -9.77
N SER A 5 52.91 36.52 -8.46
CA SER A 5 52.58 35.48 -7.49
C SER A 5 51.19 34.88 -7.76
N VAL A 6 51.11 33.55 -7.84
CA VAL A 6 49.87 32.78 -7.85
C VAL A 6 49.29 32.72 -6.44
N PRO A 7 48.00 33.03 -6.19
CA PRO A 7 47.39 32.79 -4.88
C PRO A 7 47.12 31.29 -4.71
N SER A 8 47.60 30.74 -3.60
CA SER A 8 47.27 29.40 -3.11
C SER A 8 45.79 29.31 -2.75
N TYR A 9 45.04 28.44 -3.43
CA TYR A 9 43.71 28.03 -2.96
C TYR A 9 43.87 27.12 -1.74
N SER A 10 43.47 27.61 -0.56
CA SER A 10 43.22 26.76 0.60
C SER A 10 41.86 26.05 0.42
N PRO A 11 41.74 24.76 0.79
CA PRO A 11 40.45 24.08 0.77
C PRO A 11 39.66 24.56 1.99
N SER A 12 38.88 25.63 1.85
CA SER A 12 37.87 25.95 2.86
C SER A 12 36.79 24.87 2.80
N CYS A 13 36.71 24.06 3.86
CA CYS A 13 35.63 23.14 4.13
C CYS A 13 34.29 23.75 3.74
N PHE A 14 33.58 23.12 2.81
CA PHE A 14 32.13 23.25 2.70
C PHE A 14 31.53 22.66 3.98
N ALA A 15 31.46 23.45 5.04
CA ALA A 15 30.59 23.14 6.16
C ALA A 15 29.16 23.23 5.59
N LEU A 16 28.50 22.07 5.48
CA LEU A 16 27.07 22.00 5.17
C LEU A 16 26.34 22.92 6.15
N SER A 17 25.39 23.72 5.64
CA SER A 17 24.60 24.57 6.52
C SER A 17 23.93 23.72 7.60
N PRO A 18 23.69 24.25 8.82
CA PRO A 18 23.12 23.47 9.93
C PRO A 18 21.83 22.74 9.55
N ASP A 19 21.02 23.34 8.67
CA ASP A 19 19.78 22.74 8.14
C ASP A 19 20.02 21.54 7.21
N VAL A 20 21.11 21.51 6.45
CA VAL A 20 21.46 20.38 5.58
C VAL A 20 22.07 19.25 6.40
N ALA A 21 22.95 19.57 7.35
CA ALA A 21 23.53 18.58 8.27
C ALA A 21 22.46 17.91 9.16
N ALA A 22 21.49 18.68 9.66
CA ALA A 22 20.37 18.15 10.44
C ALA A 22 19.41 17.29 9.60
N ARG A 23 19.18 17.66 8.33
CA ARG A 23 18.43 16.83 7.37
C ARG A 23 19.16 15.52 7.03
N GLU A 24 20.47 15.57 6.86
CA GLU A 24 21.29 14.38 6.62
C GLU A 24 21.30 13.41 7.81
N GLU A 25 21.32 13.92 9.04
CA GLU A 25 21.29 13.11 10.24
C GLU A 25 19.92 12.44 10.48
N MET A 26 18.83 13.18 10.21
CA MET A 26 17.46 12.67 10.29
C MET A 26 17.18 11.58 9.24
N CYS A 27 17.71 11.68 8.02
CA CYS A 27 17.52 10.67 6.97
C CYS A 27 18.32 9.37 7.17
N ARG A 28 19.06 9.20 8.28
CA ARG A 28 19.83 7.97 8.56
C ARG A 28 18.96 6.80 9.03
N THR A 29 17.76 7.06 9.52
CA THR A 29 16.76 6.04 9.87
C THR A 29 15.62 6.03 8.86
N VAL A 30 14.90 4.90 8.77
CA VAL A 30 13.72 4.80 7.91
C VAL A 30 12.66 5.81 8.33
N GLU A 31 12.41 5.92 9.63
CA GLU A 31 11.44 6.86 10.21
C GLU A 31 11.81 8.32 9.91
N GLY A 32 13.08 8.69 10.08
CA GLY A 32 13.50 10.06 9.82
C GLY A 32 13.55 10.40 8.32
N ALA A 33 13.83 9.42 7.44
CA ALA A 33 13.66 9.60 6.00
C ALA A 33 12.19 9.79 5.61
N ILE A 34 11.27 9.06 6.25
CA ILE A 34 9.82 9.25 6.08
C ILE A 34 9.41 10.66 6.52
N GLU A 35 9.80 11.10 7.72
CA GLU A 35 9.46 12.43 8.24
C GLU A 35 10.07 13.56 7.41
N CYS A 36 11.26 13.37 6.84
CA CYS A 36 11.82 14.33 5.90
C CYS A 36 10.95 14.45 4.65
N ARG A 37 10.58 13.31 4.05
CA ARG A 37 9.79 13.28 2.83
C ARG A 37 8.34 13.71 3.01
N LYS A 38 7.73 13.53 4.19
CA LYS A 38 6.38 14.06 4.49
C LYS A 38 6.29 15.58 4.33
N LYS A 39 7.44 16.29 4.44
CA LYS A 39 7.53 17.74 4.28
C LYS A 39 7.62 18.20 2.82
N ASP A 40 7.74 17.28 1.86
CA ASP A 40 7.74 17.62 0.43
C ASP A 40 6.43 18.36 0.08
N GLU A 41 6.50 19.42 -0.71
CA GLU A 41 5.35 20.28 -1.05
C GLU A 41 4.16 19.48 -1.61
N ARG A 42 4.44 18.40 -2.35
CA ARG A 42 3.42 17.51 -2.92
C ARG A 42 2.51 16.82 -1.89
N PHE A 43 2.93 16.70 -0.62
CA PHE A 43 2.16 16.04 0.43
C PHE A 43 1.59 17.01 1.46
N ARG A 44 1.76 18.33 1.28
CA ARG A 44 1.34 19.36 2.24
C ARG A 44 -0.13 19.26 2.68
N ASP A 45 -1.02 18.85 1.78
CA ASP A 45 -2.47 18.81 2.00
C ASP A 45 -2.94 17.38 2.40
N CYS A 46 -2.00 16.43 2.53
CA CYS A 46 -2.30 15.08 2.97
C CYS A 46 -2.46 15.04 4.49
N LYS A 47 -3.66 14.64 4.97
CA LYS A 47 -3.88 14.36 6.39
C LYS A 47 -3.09 13.12 6.83
N ASP A 48 -2.84 12.99 8.13
CA ASP A 48 -2.23 11.77 8.67
C ASP A 48 -3.12 10.56 8.43
N ILE A 49 -2.50 9.43 8.09
CA ILE A 49 -3.23 8.20 7.77
C ILE A 49 -3.84 7.62 9.04
N VAL A 50 -5.13 7.30 9.00
CA VAL A 50 -5.74 6.39 10.00
C VAL A 50 -5.20 4.99 9.73
N ARG A 51 -4.23 4.54 10.55
CA ARG A 51 -3.51 3.28 10.34
C ARG A 51 -4.16 2.09 11.03
N ASP A 52 -4.47 2.21 12.31
CA ASP A 52 -5.02 1.11 13.10
C ASP A 52 -6.55 1.06 12.97
N LEU A 53 -6.99 0.17 12.10
CA LEU A 53 -8.38 -0.23 11.88
C LEU A 53 -8.67 -1.60 12.48
N TYR A 54 -7.67 -2.26 13.07
CA TYR A 54 -7.82 -3.59 13.63
C TYR A 54 -8.68 -3.52 14.89
N LYS A 55 -9.75 -4.30 14.88
CA LYS A 55 -10.61 -4.50 16.04
C LYS A 55 -10.50 -5.95 16.47
N LYS A 56 -10.09 -6.16 17.72
CA LYS A 56 -10.06 -7.50 18.30
C LYS A 56 -11.50 -8.06 18.34
N PRO A 57 -11.74 -9.27 17.81
CA PRO A 57 -13.06 -9.87 17.84
C PRO A 57 -13.55 -10.05 19.29
N PRO A 58 -14.85 -9.85 19.58
CA PRO A 58 -15.37 -9.92 20.95
C PRO A 58 -15.07 -11.23 21.67
N ASN A 59 -15.08 -12.35 20.92
CA ASN A 59 -14.84 -13.70 21.43
C ASN A 59 -13.46 -14.24 21.05
N ALA A 60 -12.51 -13.37 20.68
CA ALA A 60 -11.19 -13.82 20.26
C ALA A 60 -10.43 -14.46 21.43
N PRO A 61 -9.96 -15.71 21.27
CA PRO A 61 -9.17 -16.37 22.30
C PRO A 61 -7.84 -15.62 22.50
N ASN A 62 -7.38 -15.59 23.75
CA ASN A 62 -6.03 -15.13 24.07
C ASN A 62 -5.07 -16.31 23.87
N TYR A 63 -4.57 -16.48 22.66
CA TYR A 63 -3.62 -17.53 22.36
C TYR A 63 -2.28 -17.28 23.08
N SER A 64 -1.74 -18.32 23.73
CA SER A 64 -0.33 -18.37 24.09
C SER A 64 0.54 -18.49 22.82
N THR A 65 1.84 -18.24 22.95
CA THR A 65 2.79 -18.44 21.84
C THR A 65 2.77 -19.87 21.31
N GLU A 66 2.67 -20.86 22.20
CA GLU A 66 2.58 -22.28 21.82
C GLU A 66 1.28 -22.56 21.04
N GLN A 67 0.15 -22.06 21.55
CA GLN A 67 -1.14 -22.23 20.87
C GLN A 67 -1.19 -21.55 19.50
N LEU A 68 -0.55 -20.38 19.34
CA LEU A 68 -0.41 -19.73 18.03
C LEU A 68 0.45 -20.55 17.07
N ASN A 69 1.56 -21.11 17.55
CA ASN A 69 2.42 -21.93 16.71
C ASN A 69 1.69 -23.20 16.25
N ASP A 70 0.96 -23.86 17.15
CA ASP A 70 0.13 -25.03 16.81
C ASP A 70 -0.98 -24.68 15.81
N LEU A 71 -1.62 -23.51 16.00
CA LEU A 71 -2.62 -23.00 15.07
C LEU A 71 -2.02 -22.76 13.68
N TYR A 72 -0.90 -22.07 13.60
CA TYR A 72 -0.21 -21.81 12.33
C TYR A 72 0.21 -23.09 11.63
N GLU A 73 0.69 -24.09 12.37
CA GLU A 73 1.03 -25.41 11.83
C GLU A 73 -0.20 -26.09 11.22
N SER A 74 -1.35 -26.03 11.90
CA SER A 74 -2.62 -26.57 11.38
C SER A 74 -3.17 -25.81 10.16
N MET A 75 -2.83 -24.52 10.01
CA MET A 75 -3.27 -23.65 8.91
C MET A 75 -2.37 -23.79 7.68
N GLN A 76 -2.21 -25.03 7.18
CA GLN A 76 -1.35 -25.35 6.05
C GLN A 76 0.13 -24.97 6.27
N HIS A 77 0.66 -25.18 7.48
CA HIS A 77 2.03 -24.82 7.84
C HIS A 77 2.35 -23.33 7.61
N LEU A 78 1.42 -22.46 8.00
CA LEU A 78 1.57 -21.01 7.88
C LEU A 78 2.81 -20.56 8.69
N LYS A 79 3.60 -19.66 8.13
CA LYS A 79 4.76 -19.08 8.81
C LYS A 79 4.57 -17.59 8.96
N VAL A 80 4.61 -17.12 10.20
CA VAL A 80 4.40 -15.71 10.54
C VAL A 80 5.59 -15.23 11.35
N TYR A 81 6.29 -14.21 10.84
CA TYR A 81 7.47 -13.67 11.51
C TYR A 81 7.71 -12.23 11.07
N ARG A 82 8.45 -11.49 11.90
CA ARG A 82 8.94 -10.15 11.56
C ARG A 82 10.18 -10.28 10.68
N HIS A 83 10.21 -9.57 9.56
CA HIS A 83 11.40 -9.53 8.71
C HIS A 83 12.54 -8.77 9.40
N ASN A 84 12.25 -7.59 9.95
CA ASN A 84 13.17 -6.86 10.82
C ASN A 84 13.02 -7.36 12.27
N ARG A 85 14.09 -7.95 12.82
CA ARG A 85 14.11 -8.47 14.20
C ARG A 85 14.01 -7.38 15.27
N GLU A 86 14.39 -6.15 14.92
CA GLU A 86 14.31 -4.99 15.82
C GLU A 86 12.89 -4.37 15.84
N SER A 87 12.02 -4.77 14.91
CA SER A 87 10.65 -4.27 14.86
C SER A 87 9.86 -4.73 16.09
N THR A 88 9.24 -3.78 16.78
CA THR A 88 8.32 -4.00 17.90
C THR A 88 6.87 -4.10 17.46
N ALA A 89 6.59 -4.04 16.15
CA ALA A 89 5.23 -4.05 15.61
C ALA A 89 4.47 -5.30 16.09
N GLU A 90 3.30 -5.11 16.71
CA GLU A 90 2.43 -6.20 17.10
C GLU A 90 1.92 -6.92 15.86
N ILE A 91 1.99 -8.25 15.85
CA ILE A 91 1.37 -9.09 14.81
C ILE A 91 0.11 -9.68 15.45
N PRO A 92 -1.09 -9.21 15.10
CA PRO A 92 -2.30 -9.75 15.69
C PRO A 92 -2.55 -11.20 15.20
N PRO A 93 -3.26 -12.01 16.00
CA PRO A 93 -3.58 -13.38 15.65
C PRO A 93 -4.47 -13.43 14.39
N PRO A 94 -4.51 -14.58 13.68
CA PRO A 94 -5.29 -14.73 12.48
C PRO A 94 -6.80 -14.68 12.78
N PHE A 95 -7.58 -14.14 11.84
CA PHE A 95 -9.03 -14.31 11.85
C PHE A 95 -9.41 -15.67 11.27
N MET A 96 -10.16 -16.46 12.03
CA MET A 96 -10.57 -17.82 11.66
C MET A 96 -11.88 -17.82 10.86
N THR A 97 -12.68 -16.77 10.97
CA THR A 97 -13.94 -16.61 10.24
C THR A 97 -14.06 -15.23 9.58
N PHE A 98 -14.92 -15.11 8.58
CA PHE A 98 -15.22 -13.79 7.99
C PHE A 98 -15.88 -12.84 9.00
N ASP A 99 -16.69 -13.37 9.92
CA ASP A 99 -17.38 -12.60 10.95
C ASP A 99 -16.38 -11.95 11.92
N GLU A 100 -15.38 -12.71 12.38
CA GLU A 100 -14.29 -12.18 13.20
C GLU A 100 -13.60 -10.99 12.53
N ALA A 101 -13.34 -11.09 11.22
CA ALA A 101 -12.66 -10.06 10.45
C ALA A 101 -13.55 -8.84 10.11
N PHE A 102 -14.85 -9.06 9.85
CA PHE A 102 -15.71 -8.08 9.17
C PHE A 102 -17.09 -7.89 9.81
N HIS A 103 -17.30 -8.24 11.08
CA HIS A 103 -18.59 -8.08 11.80
C HIS A 103 -19.21 -6.68 11.69
N ASP A 104 -18.38 -5.63 11.71
CA ASP A 104 -18.84 -4.23 11.56
C ASP A 104 -19.22 -3.84 10.13
N TYR A 105 -19.01 -4.74 9.16
CA TYR A 105 -19.11 -4.48 7.72
C TYR A 105 -20.07 -5.46 7.05
N PRO A 106 -21.40 -5.37 7.33
CA PRO A 106 -22.40 -6.33 6.86
C PRO A 106 -22.51 -6.40 5.33
N SER A 107 -22.20 -5.31 4.62
CA SER A 107 -22.17 -5.30 3.15
C SER A 107 -21.05 -6.18 2.60
N ILE A 108 -19.86 -6.17 3.22
CA ILE A 108 -18.75 -7.07 2.85
C ILE A 108 -19.12 -8.52 3.11
N LEU A 109 -19.67 -8.82 4.30
CA LEU A 109 -20.12 -10.18 4.65
C LEU A 109 -21.19 -10.70 3.68
N SER A 110 -22.12 -9.83 3.27
CA SER A 110 -23.17 -10.18 2.30
C SER A 110 -22.57 -10.55 0.94
N GLU A 111 -21.61 -9.77 0.42
CA GLU A 111 -20.96 -10.09 -0.86
C GLU A 111 -20.10 -11.36 -0.79
N LEU A 112 -19.41 -11.59 0.32
CA LEU A 112 -18.68 -12.84 0.55
C LEU A 112 -19.61 -14.05 0.50
N LYS A 113 -20.79 -13.94 1.13
CA LYS A 113 -21.83 -14.98 1.09
C LYS A 113 -22.42 -15.17 -0.31
N ASN A 114 -22.69 -14.07 -1.03
CA ASN A 114 -23.19 -14.11 -2.42
C ASN A 114 -22.22 -14.84 -3.36
N HIS A 115 -20.92 -14.73 -3.11
CA HIS A 115 -19.88 -15.43 -3.86
C HIS A 115 -19.52 -16.80 -3.29
N SER A 116 -20.35 -17.34 -2.38
CA SER A 116 -20.21 -18.69 -1.81
C SER A 116 -18.88 -18.94 -1.09
N PHE A 117 -18.26 -17.91 -0.53
CA PHE A 117 -17.11 -18.08 0.34
C PHE A 117 -17.56 -18.64 1.70
N THR A 118 -16.98 -19.77 2.11
CA THR A 118 -17.34 -20.46 3.37
C THR A 118 -16.43 -20.08 4.52
N THR A 119 -15.12 -20.07 4.27
CA THR A 119 -14.09 -19.77 5.27
C THR A 119 -12.94 -18.98 4.63
N PRO A 120 -12.25 -18.11 5.40
CA PRO A 120 -11.03 -17.48 4.93
C PRO A 120 -9.95 -18.52 4.58
N SER A 121 -9.14 -18.21 3.58
CA SER A 121 -7.88 -18.94 3.34
C SER A 121 -6.82 -18.57 4.39
N PRO A 122 -5.79 -19.40 4.62
CA PRO A 122 -4.74 -19.08 5.59
C PRO A 122 -4.04 -17.73 5.35
N VAL A 123 -3.81 -17.38 4.08
CA VAL A 123 -3.19 -16.10 3.72
C VAL A 123 -4.10 -14.91 4.02
N GLN A 124 -5.41 -15.06 3.80
CA GLN A 124 -6.40 -14.03 4.15
C GLN A 124 -6.51 -13.87 5.66
N SER A 125 -6.64 -14.98 6.39
CA SER A 125 -6.76 -15.02 7.84
C SER A 125 -5.66 -14.22 8.54
N GLN A 126 -4.42 -14.31 8.05
CA GLN A 126 -3.30 -13.62 8.68
C GLN A 126 -3.02 -12.22 8.10
N LEU A 127 -3.22 -12.00 6.80
CA LEU A 127 -2.96 -10.69 6.19
C LEU A 127 -3.98 -9.65 6.62
N TRP A 128 -5.26 -9.98 6.76
CA TRP A 128 -6.27 -9.02 7.19
C TRP A 128 -5.95 -8.35 8.53
N PRO A 129 -5.71 -9.08 9.63
CA PRO A 129 -5.42 -8.43 10.91
C PRO A 129 -4.14 -7.59 10.84
N ALA A 130 -3.10 -8.06 10.15
CA ALA A 130 -1.85 -7.32 10.02
C ALA A 130 -2.01 -6.02 9.21
N LEU A 131 -2.71 -6.07 8.07
CA LEU A 131 -2.98 -4.90 7.22
C LEU A 131 -3.95 -3.92 7.89
N LEU A 132 -4.96 -4.43 8.59
CA LEU A 132 -5.89 -3.60 9.35
C LEU A 132 -5.20 -2.95 10.56
N LYS A 133 -4.18 -3.57 11.15
CA LYS A 133 -3.34 -2.94 12.18
C LYS A 133 -2.49 -1.79 11.63
N GLY A 134 -2.38 -1.70 10.29
CA GLY A 134 -1.57 -0.71 9.60
C GLY A 134 -0.10 -1.12 9.43
N ASN A 135 0.21 -2.41 9.55
CA ASN A 135 1.56 -2.93 9.34
C ASN A 135 1.85 -3.11 7.84
N ASP A 136 3.09 -2.83 7.44
CA ASP A 136 3.61 -3.28 6.15
C ASP A 136 3.77 -4.80 6.18
N CYS A 137 3.29 -5.48 5.14
CA CYS A 137 3.18 -6.94 5.12
C CYS A 137 3.73 -7.54 3.83
N ILE A 138 4.34 -8.73 3.94
CA ILE A 138 4.68 -9.58 2.80
C ILE A 138 3.88 -10.88 2.92
N GLY A 139 2.98 -11.10 1.97
CA GLY A 139 2.16 -12.31 1.89
C GLY A 139 2.66 -13.22 0.77
N VAL A 140 3.18 -14.40 1.13
CA VAL A 140 3.63 -15.40 0.16
C VAL A 140 2.67 -16.59 0.21
N SER A 141 2.03 -16.89 -0.91
CA SER A 141 1.12 -18.03 -0.99
C SER A 141 0.98 -18.51 -2.44
N GLN A 142 0.42 -19.70 -2.63
CA GLN A 142 0.26 -20.29 -3.97
C GLN A 142 -0.71 -19.46 -4.84
N THR A 143 -0.60 -19.55 -6.15
CA THR A 143 -1.60 -18.94 -7.05
C THR A 143 -2.99 -19.54 -6.77
N GLY A 144 -4.02 -18.69 -6.79
CA GLY A 144 -5.40 -19.13 -6.51
C GLY A 144 -5.75 -19.27 -5.02
N SER A 145 -4.83 -18.96 -4.10
CA SER A 145 -5.10 -19.03 -2.65
C SER A 145 -5.94 -17.87 -2.08
N GLY A 146 -6.44 -16.96 -2.93
CA GLY A 146 -7.30 -15.86 -2.50
C GLY A 146 -6.57 -14.59 -2.05
N LYS A 147 -5.28 -14.42 -2.40
CA LYS A 147 -4.46 -13.22 -2.09
C LYS A 147 -5.13 -11.90 -2.50
N THR A 148 -5.85 -11.88 -3.61
CA THR A 148 -6.54 -10.68 -4.09
C THR A 148 -7.50 -10.11 -3.05
N LEU A 149 -8.34 -10.94 -2.42
CA LEU A 149 -9.23 -10.48 -1.34
C LEU A 149 -8.48 -10.19 -0.05
N ALA A 150 -7.30 -10.79 0.15
CA ALA A 150 -6.46 -10.54 1.32
C ALA A 150 -6.00 -9.09 1.40
N PHE A 151 -5.70 -8.44 0.27
CA PHE A 151 -5.34 -7.02 0.24
C PHE A 151 -6.49 -6.09 -0.17
N LEU A 152 -7.49 -6.54 -0.95
CA LEU A 152 -8.58 -5.67 -1.39
C LEU A 152 -9.53 -5.28 -0.26
N LEU A 153 -9.92 -6.23 0.60
CA LEU A 153 -10.89 -5.95 1.66
C LEU A 153 -10.35 -4.93 2.69
N PRO A 154 -9.11 -5.07 3.22
CA PRO A 154 -8.52 -4.02 4.03
C PRO A 154 -8.39 -2.70 3.27
N GLY A 155 -8.11 -2.73 1.97
CA GLY A 155 -8.08 -1.53 1.12
C GLY A 155 -9.40 -0.77 1.08
N PHE A 156 -10.55 -1.46 1.03
CA PHE A 156 -11.87 -0.81 1.09
C PHE A 156 -12.10 -0.11 2.44
N LEU A 157 -11.77 -0.79 3.54
CA LEU A 157 -11.91 -0.23 4.89
C LEU A 157 -10.95 0.94 5.11
N HIS A 158 -9.76 0.85 4.52
CA HIS A 158 -8.78 1.93 4.52
C HIS A 158 -9.32 3.18 3.83
N ILE A 159 -9.92 3.05 2.63
CA ILE A 159 -10.54 4.18 1.93
C ILE A 159 -11.59 4.84 2.81
N GLU A 160 -12.47 4.03 3.42
CA GLU A 160 -13.53 4.53 4.29
C GLU A 160 -12.97 5.33 5.47
N ALA A 161 -11.96 4.78 6.15
CA ALA A 161 -11.32 5.44 7.29
C ALA A 161 -10.68 6.77 6.90
N GLN A 162 -9.95 6.81 5.77
CA GLN A 162 -9.36 8.07 5.29
C GLN A 162 -10.45 9.08 4.90
N HIS A 163 -11.51 8.64 4.21
CA HIS A 163 -12.59 9.52 3.78
C HIS A 163 -13.37 10.13 4.96
N LYS A 164 -13.54 9.40 6.07
CA LYS A 164 -14.20 9.90 7.29
C LYS A 164 -13.47 11.06 7.97
N GLN A 165 -12.18 11.25 7.70
CA GLN A 165 -11.42 12.40 8.22
C GLN A 165 -11.76 13.71 7.49
N TYR A 166 -12.41 13.63 6.32
CA TYR A 166 -12.74 14.79 5.49
C TYR A 166 -14.20 15.15 5.66
N LYS A 167 -14.46 16.46 5.76
CA LYS A 167 -15.82 16.97 5.76
C LYS A 167 -16.46 16.75 4.38
N GLU A 168 -17.78 16.87 4.30
CA GLU A 168 -18.53 16.59 3.08
C GLU A 168 -18.14 17.53 1.93
N GLU A 169 -17.85 18.79 2.26
CA GLU A 169 -17.40 19.83 1.34
C GLU A 169 -15.91 19.73 0.95
N GLU A 170 -15.11 18.96 1.71
CA GLU A 170 -13.68 18.81 1.43
C GLU A 170 -13.43 17.79 0.33
N LYS A 171 -12.44 18.07 -0.53
CA LYS A 171 -12.01 17.12 -1.54
C LYS A 171 -11.35 15.91 -0.87
N LYS A 172 -12.04 14.77 -0.90
CA LYS A 172 -11.54 13.48 -0.41
C LYS A 172 -10.31 13.01 -1.20
N PRO A 173 -9.40 12.24 -0.56
CA PRO A 173 -8.22 11.69 -1.21
C PRO A 173 -8.62 10.71 -2.32
N CYS A 174 -7.96 10.83 -3.48
CA CYS A 174 -8.37 10.15 -4.70
C CYS A 174 -7.20 10.17 -5.72
N PRO A 175 -6.53 9.02 -5.99
CA PRO A 175 -6.76 7.71 -5.40
C PRO A 175 -6.19 7.57 -3.97
N SER A 176 -6.76 6.65 -3.21
CA SER A 176 -6.26 6.26 -1.87
C SER A 176 -5.58 4.88 -1.90
N VAL A 177 -6.06 3.99 -2.76
CA VAL A 177 -5.54 2.62 -2.94
C VAL A 177 -4.92 2.49 -4.33
N LEU A 178 -3.70 1.96 -4.39
CA LEU A 178 -3.02 1.61 -5.61
C LEU A 178 -2.60 0.14 -5.58
N VAL A 179 -2.92 -0.61 -6.63
CA VAL A 179 -2.47 -1.98 -6.85
C VAL A 179 -1.62 -2.02 -8.12
N LEU A 180 -0.34 -2.38 -7.98
CA LEU A 180 0.56 -2.64 -9.10
C LEU A 180 0.66 -4.14 -9.36
N THR A 181 0.63 -4.53 -10.62
CA THR A 181 0.69 -5.94 -11.06
C THR A 181 1.42 -6.04 -12.41
N PRO A 182 2.12 -7.15 -12.73
CA PRO A 182 3.05 -7.20 -13.86
C PRO A 182 2.39 -7.24 -15.23
N THR A 183 1.15 -7.73 -15.35
CA THR A 183 0.53 -7.98 -16.65
C THR A 183 -0.86 -7.36 -16.76
N ARG A 184 -1.29 -7.13 -18.00
CA ARG A 184 -2.63 -6.63 -18.30
C ARG A 184 -3.70 -7.60 -17.80
N GLU A 185 -3.48 -8.89 -18.01
CA GLU A 185 -4.44 -9.95 -17.72
C GLU A 185 -4.70 -10.04 -16.21
N LEU A 186 -3.64 -9.94 -15.40
CA LEU A 186 -3.74 -9.88 -13.94
C LEU A 186 -4.43 -8.59 -13.48
N ALA A 187 -4.07 -7.44 -14.06
CA ALA A 187 -4.73 -6.17 -13.75
C ALA A 187 -6.24 -6.23 -14.02
N GLN A 188 -6.64 -6.82 -15.15
CA GLN A 188 -8.05 -7.03 -15.50
C GLN A 188 -8.74 -8.04 -14.56
N GLN A 189 -8.03 -9.06 -14.09
CA GLN A 189 -8.55 -10.01 -13.10
C GLN A 189 -8.84 -9.32 -11.77
N ILE A 190 -7.88 -8.56 -11.23
CA ILE A 190 -8.06 -7.80 -9.99
C ILE A 190 -9.20 -6.78 -10.15
N GLN A 191 -9.29 -6.12 -11.32
CA GLN A 191 -10.38 -5.18 -11.62
C GLN A 191 -11.75 -5.85 -11.62
N ARG A 192 -11.86 -7.10 -12.10
CA ARG A 192 -13.10 -7.89 -12.03
C ARG A 192 -13.44 -8.22 -10.58
N GLU A 193 -12.45 -8.62 -9.77
CA GLU A 193 -12.67 -8.86 -8.34
C GLU A 193 -13.15 -7.59 -7.63
N VAL A 194 -12.53 -6.43 -7.85
CA VAL A 194 -13.00 -5.17 -7.26
C VAL A 194 -14.44 -4.85 -7.65
N LYS A 195 -14.84 -5.09 -8.90
CA LYS A 195 -16.19 -4.80 -9.39
C LYS A 195 -17.27 -5.72 -8.82
N LYS A 196 -16.91 -6.85 -8.22
CA LYS A 196 -17.86 -7.73 -7.52
C LYS A 196 -18.41 -7.09 -6.24
N TYR A 197 -17.66 -6.17 -5.64
CA TYR A 197 -18.02 -5.54 -4.38
C TYR A 197 -18.56 -4.13 -4.62
N SER A 198 -19.82 -3.91 -4.29
CA SER A 198 -20.40 -2.56 -4.27
C SER A 198 -20.26 -1.94 -2.86
N TYR A 199 -19.03 -1.61 -2.46
CA TYR A 199 -18.76 -1.00 -1.16
C TYR A 199 -18.65 0.52 -1.24
N ASN A 200 -19.55 1.24 -0.55
CA ASN A 200 -19.57 2.71 -0.43
C ASN A 200 -19.52 3.50 -1.77
N GLY A 201 -19.87 2.86 -2.89
CA GLY A 201 -19.84 3.49 -4.22
C GLY A 201 -18.44 3.78 -4.75
N TYR A 202 -17.40 3.13 -4.23
CA TYR A 202 -16.02 3.34 -4.66
C TYR A 202 -15.82 2.98 -6.13
N LYS A 203 -15.11 3.85 -6.84
CA LYS A 203 -14.79 3.70 -8.25
C LYS A 203 -13.37 3.16 -8.39
N SER A 204 -13.20 2.35 -9.42
CA SER A 204 -11.91 1.77 -9.78
C SER A 204 -11.60 1.96 -11.25
N VAL A 205 -10.32 2.04 -11.57
CA VAL A 205 -9.81 2.04 -12.94
C VAL A 205 -8.68 1.03 -13.11
N CYS A 206 -8.61 0.41 -14.28
CA CYS A 206 -7.56 -0.51 -14.66
C CYS A 206 -6.68 0.13 -15.76
N LEU A 207 -5.41 0.36 -15.47
CA LEU A 207 -4.47 1.10 -16.32
C LEU A 207 -3.37 0.17 -16.83
N TYR A 208 -3.38 -0.07 -18.14
CA TYR A 208 -2.38 -0.91 -18.80
C TYR A 208 -2.16 -0.51 -20.26
N GLY A 209 -1.02 -0.93 -20.81
CA GLY A 209 -0.58 -0.68 -22.19
C GLY A 209 -1.43 -1.36 -23.27
N GLY A 210 -1.23 -0.99 -24.54
CA GLY A 210 -1.86 -1.68 -25.68
C GLY A 210 -3.34 -1.37 -25.92
N VAL A 211 -3.94 -0.44 -25.17
CA VAL A 211 -5.29 0.10 -25.41
C VAL A 211 -5.28 1.62 -25.43
N ALA A 212 -6.34 2.21 -26.01
CA ALA A 212 -6.50 3.65 -26.17
C ALA A 212 -6.35 4.38 -24.83
N ARG A 213 -5.45 5.35 -24.78
CA ARG A 213 -5.14 6.12 -23.57
C ARG A 213 -6.29 7.02 -23.15
N ARG A 214 -7.03 7.57 -24.12
CA ARG A 214 -8.04 8.62 -23.92
C ARG A 214 -9.13 8.21 -22.91
N ASP A 215 -9.60 6.97 -22.99
CA ASP A 215 -10.67 6.48 -22.11
C ASP A 215 -10.17 6.33 -20.67
N GLN A 216 -8.97 5.77 -20.49
CA GLN A 216 -8.31 5.66 -19.19
C GLN A 216 -8.09 7.05 -18.57
N MET A 217 -7.56 8.01 -19.35
CA MET A 217 -7.37 9.39 -18.89
C MET A 217 -8.69 10.06 -18.48
N SER A 218 -9.76 9.84 -19.24
CA SER A 218 -11.07 10.39 -18.93
C SER A 218 -11.62 9.85 -17.62
N ILE A 219 -11.39 8.58 -17.29
CA ILE A 219 -11.81 7.98 -16.02
C ILE A 219 -10.96 8.54 -14.88
N CYS A 220 -9.63 8.62 -15.03
CA CYS A 220 -8.74 9.19 -14.01
C CYS A 220 -9.12 10.63 -13.66
N ARG A 221 -9.43 11.47 -14.65
CA ARG A 221 -9.83 12.88 -14.43
C ARG A 221 -11.14 13.03 -13.67
N ARG A 222 -12.03 12.03 -13.69
CA ARG A 222 -13.28 12.03 -12.92
C ARG A 222 -13.06 11.70 -11.44
N GLY A 223 -11.88 11.22 -11.06
CA GLY A 223 -11.58 10.72 -9.73
C GLY A 223 -12.01 9.26 -9.57
N VAL A 224 -11.09 8.44 -9.06
CA VAL A 224 -11.27 7.04 -8.69
C VAL A 224 -10.52 6.74 -7.39
N GLU A 225 -11.15 6.05 -6.45
CA GLU A 225 -10.54 5.72 -5.16
C GLU A 225 -9.47 4.63 -5.30
N ILE A 226 -9.66 3.72 -6.27
CA ILE A 226 -8.82 2.54 -6.48
C ILE A 226 -8.22 2.58 -7.89
N VAL A 227 -6.90 2.48 -7.97
CA VAL A 227 -6.18 2.30 -9.22
C VAL A 227 -5.55 0.92 -9.23
N ILE A 228 -5.78 0.17 -10.31
CA ILE A 228 -5.10 -1.10 -10.59
C ILE A 228 -4.30 -0.91 -11.86
N ALA A 229 -2.99 -1.13 -11.84
CA ALA A 229 -2.17 -0.77 -12.98
C ALA A 229 -0.98 -1.68 -13.22
N THR A 230 -0.58 -1.78 -14.50
CA THR A 230 0.80 -2.15 -14.85
C THR A 230 1.72 -0.94 -14.67
N PRO A 231 2.94 -1.09 -14.14
CA PRO A 231 3.81 0.04 -13.78
C PRO A 231 4.05 1.05 -14.91
N GLY A 232 4.36 0.59 -16.13
CA GLY A 232 4.67 1.50 -17.26
C GLY A 232 3.55 2.51 -17.55
N ARG A 233 2.31 2.03 -17.79
CA ARG A 233 1.18 2.92 -18.09
C ARG A 233 0.85 3.88 -16.96
N LEU A 234 1.00 3.47 -15.70
CA LEU A 234 0.75 4.37 -14.57
C LEU A 234 1.80 5.47 -14.49
N ALA A 235 3.08 5.12 -14.65
CA ALA A 235 4.16 6.09 -14.66
C ALA A 235 3.95 7.15 -15.75
N ASP A 236 3.61 6.72 -16.98
CA ASP A 236 3.31 7.64 -18.09
C ASP A 236 2.19 8.64 -17.75
N LEU A 237 1.10 8.15 -17.15
CA LEU A 237 -0.05 9.00 -16.80
C LEU A 237 0.23 9.92 -15.61
N ALA A 238 1.06 9.48 -14.66
CA ALA A 238 1.49 10.31 -13.55
C ALA A 238 2.45 11.41 -14.01
N ASP A 239 3.40 11.09 -14.89
CA ASP A 239 4.37 12.04 -15.47
C ASP A 239 3.67 13.11 -16.32
N GLU A 240 2.60 12.76 -17.03
CA GLU A 240 1.75 13.71 -17.76
C GLU A 240 0.80 14.52 -16.87
N GLY A 241 0.81 14.29 -15.54
CA GLY A 241 -0.08 14.98 -14.60
C GLY A 241 -1.56 14.62 -14.74
N VAL A 242 -1.88 13.50 -15.40
CA VAL A 242 -3.28 13.03 -15.56
C VAL A 242 -3.83 12.53 -14.24
N ILE A 243 -2.98 11.91 -13.41
CA ILE A 243 -3.32 11.39 -12.10
C ILE A 243 -2.22 11.75 -11.10
N SER A 244 -2.61 12.33 -9.97
CA SER A 244 -1.69 12.52 -8.84
C SER A 244 -1.70 11.28 -7.96
N LEU A 245 -0.53 10.82 -7.54
CA LEU A 245 -0.39 9.67 -6.63
C LEU A 245 -0.10 10.10 -5.18
N ALA A 246 -0.10 11.40 -4.90
CA ALA A 246 0.28 11.94 -3.59
C ALA A 246 -0.59 11.41 -2.44
N THR A 247 -1.88 11.20 -2.70
CA THR A 247 -2.86 10.74 -1.70
C THR A 247 -2.93 9.24 -1.51
N VAL A 248 -2.19 8.45 -2.31
CA VAL A 248 -2.15 6.99 -2.17
C VAL A 248 -1.56 6.65 -0.82
N SER A 249 -2.37 6.07 0.06
CA SER A 249 -2.00 5.74 1.44
C SER A 249 -1.98 4.23 1.69
N TYR A 250 -2.43 3.44 0.71
CA TYR A 250 -2.40 1.99 0.72
C TYR A 250 -1.90 1.49 -0.65
N LEU A 251 -0.73 0.86 -0.65
CA LEU A 251 -0.06 0.36 -1.85
C LEU A 251 0.03 -1.16 -1.81
N VAL A 252 -0.36 -1.81 -2.91
CA VAL A 252 -0.16 -3.23 -3.14
C VAL A 252 0.81 -3.42 -4.29
N LEU A 253 1.84 -4.26 -4.11
CA LEU A 253 2.67 -4.77 -5.20
C LEU A 253 2.41 -6.29 -5.33
N ASP A 254 1.61 -6.67 -6.32
CA ASP A 254 1.23 -8.06 -6.58
C ASP A 254 2.14 -8.69 -7.64
N GLU A 255 2.62 -9.91 -7.37
CA GLU A 255 3.69 -10.58 -8.13
C GLU A 255 4.93 -9.67 -8.27
N ALA A 256 5.39 -9.13 -7.13
CA ALA A 256 6.46 -8.14 -7.09
C ALA A 256 7.79 -8.65 -7.66
N ASP A 257 8.13 -9.92 -7.42
CA ASP A 257 9.29 -10.59 -8.02
C ASP A 257 9.22 -10.58 -9.54
N ARG A 258 8.08 -10.98 -10.11
CA ARG A 258 7.85 -10.99 -11.54
C ARG A 258 7.90 -9.58 -12.15
N MET A 259 7.43 -8.55 -11.43
CA MET A 259 7.56 -7.17 -11.90
C MET A 259 9.02 -6.75 -12.05
N LEU A 260 9.89 -7.17 -11.11
CA LEU A 260 11.33 -6.91 -11.21
C LEU A 260 11.97 -7.68 -12.37
N ASP A 261 11.60 -8.96 -12.54
CA ASP A 261 12.10 -9.80 -13.65
C ASP A 261 11.75 -9.24 -15.04
N LEU A 262 10.58 -8.61 -15.16
CA LEU A 262 10.12 -7.94 -16.39
C LEU A 262 10.75 -6.55 -16.60
N GLY A 263 11.63 -6.11 -15.71
CA GLY A 263 12.34 -4.83 -15.81
C GLY A 263 11.50 -3.62 -15.42
N PHE A 264 10.41 -3.79 -14.65
CA PHE A 264 9.60 -2.65 -14.19
C PHE A 264 10.20 -1.90 -13.00
N GLU A 265 11.36 -2.30 -12.47
CA GLU A 265 12.01 -1.63 -11.33
C GLU A 265 12.09 -0.10 -11.49
N PRO A 266 12.56 0.46 -12.63
CA PRO A 266 12.65 1.92 -12.79
C PRO A 266 11.27 2.60 -12.69
N SER A 267 10.24 2.03 -13.34
CA SER A 267 8.87 2.53 -13.28
C SER A 267 8.29 2.45 -11.86
N ILE A 268 8.54 1.35 -11.15
CA ILE A 268 8.10 1.19 -9.76
C ILE A 268 8.77 2.23 -8.87
N ARG A 269 10.10 2.40 -8.95
CA ARG A 269 10.82 3.42 -8.17
C ARG A 269 10.29 4.83 -8.45
N ARG A 270 10.05 5.15 -9.72
CA ARG A 270 9.44 6.42 -10.15
C ARG A 270 8.07 6.64 -9.51
N ILE A 271 7.20 5.62 -9.54
CA ILE A 271 5.87 5.64 -8.92
C ILE A 271 5.97 5.80 -7.40
N LEU A 272 6.84 5.06 -6.73
CA LEU A 272 7.02 5.13 -5.27
C LEU A 272 7.47 6.53 -4.82
N TYR A 273 8.23 7.24 -5.65
CA TYR A 273 8.61 8.62 -5.38
C TYR A 273 7.39 9.56 -5.40
N GLU A 274 6.37 9.25 -6.19
CA GLU A 274 5.15 10.07 -6.29
C GLU A 274 4.18 9.88 -5.12
N ILE A 275 4.35 8.80 -4.37
CA ILE A 275 3.47 8.41 -3.26
C ILE A 275 4.07 8.88 -1.94
N ARG A 276 3.19 9.25 -1.00
CA ARG A 276 3.57 9.60 0.37
C ARG A 276 4.40 8.48 1.04
N PRO A 277 5.43 8.84 1.82
CA PRO A 277 6.39 7.88 2.36
C PRO A 277 5.82 7.03 3.51
N ASP A 278 4.76 7.49 4.17
CA ASP A 278 4.09 6.88 5.32
C ASP A 278 2.91 5.96 4.95
N ARG A 279 2.75 5.64 3.65
CA ARG A 279 1.76 4.67 3.15
C ARG A 279 1.92 3.29 3.80
N ILE A 280 0.83 2.53 3.84
CA ILE A 280 0.84 1.10 4.16
C ILE A 280 1.20 0.32 2.88
N VAL A 281 2.07 -0.67 2.99
CA VAL A 281 2.52 -1.50 1.86
C VAL A 281 2.16 -2.97 2.08
N ALA A 282 1.45 -3.56 1.12
CA ALA A 282 1.25 -4.99 1.01
C ALA A 282 2.03 -5.52 -0.21
N LEU A 283 2.99 -6.41 0.03
CA LEU A 283 3.68 -7.13 -1.05
C LEU A 283 3.10 -8.54 -1.13
N THR A 284 2.71 -8.99 -2.32
CA THR A 284 2.24 -10.36 -2.53
C THR A 284 3.06 -11.11 -3.56
N ARG A 285 3.29 -12.38 -3.25
CA ARG A 285 3.92 -13.37 -4.12
C ARG A 285 3.04 -14.61 -4.19
#